data_AF-A0A8J3NJL0-F1
#
_entry.id   AF-A0A8J3NJL0-F1
#
_cell.length_a   1.000
_cell.length_b   1.000
_cell.length_c   1.000
_cell.angle_alpha   90.00
_cell.angle_beta   90.00
_cell.angle_gamma   90.00
#
_symmetry.space_group_name_H-M   'P 1'
#
loop_
_entity.id
_entity.type
_entity.pdbx_description
1 polymer ?
#
loop_
_entity_poly.entity_id
_entity_poly.type
_entity_poly.pdbx_seq_one_letter_code
_entity_poly.pdbx_strand_id
1 'polypeptide(L)'
;MSGTIAVTADRRWSAAGWLFDWTVEKLAEELPDAAAAGDMHEIVEANLGWLGLDDLPAGARAEVLRRIRTELVERAERELPDTVPDRPGVLTLLRELIRLTDGVV
;
A
#
# COMPACT_ATOMS: atom_id res chain seq x y z
N MET A 1 9.46 -8.32 -11.16
CA MET A 1 8.00 -8.20 -11.37
C MET A 1 7.53 -6.94 -10.66
N SER A 2 6.48 -6.27 -11.14
CA SER A 2 5.91 -5.06 -10.55
C SER A 2 4.55 -5.37 -9.92
N GLY A 3 4.25 -4.75 -8.79
CA GLY A 3 2.92 -4.79 -8.17
C GLY A 3 2.16 -3.48 -8.37
N THR A 4 0.83 -3.53 -8.28
CA THR A 4 -0.06 -2.38 -8.50
C THR A 4 -1.11 -2.25 -7.41
N ILE A 5 -1.25 -1.03 -6.87
CA ILE A 5 -2.37 -0.62 -6.03
C ILE A 5 -3.28 0.29 -6.86
N ALA A 6 -4.51 -0.15 -7.12
CA ALA A 6 -5.55 0.68 -7.72
C ALA A 6 -6.29 1.42 -6.61
N VAL A 7 -5.97 2.72 -6.46
CA VAL A 7 -6.64 3.61 -5.50
C VAL A 7 -8.08 3.87 -5.93
N THR A 8 -8.26 4.03 -7.25
CA THR A 8 -9.54 4.02 -7.97
C THR A 8 -9.31 3.33 -9.31
N ALA A 9 -10.37 3.12 -10.10
CA ALA A 9 -10.27 2.51 -11.43
C ALA A 9 -9.26 3.22 -12.38
N ASP A 10 -9.15 4.55 -12.26
CA ASP A 10 -8.31 5.44 -13.07
C ASP A 10 -7.00 5.86 -12.40
N ARG A 11 -6.85 5.66 -11.09
CA ARG A 11 -5.65 6.05 -10.33
C ARG A 11 -4.92 4.83 -9.81
N ARG A 12 -3.75 4.58 -10.39
CA ARG A 12 -2.96 3.39 -10.11
C ARG A 12 -1.55 3.79 -9.71
N TRP A 13 -1.09 3.16 -8.66
CA TRP A 13 0.29 3.22 -8.21
C TRP A 13 0.96 1.89 -8.57
N SER A 14 2.14 1.94 -9.18
CA SER A 14 2.90 0.74 -9.51
C SER A 14 4.33 0.88 -9.01
N ALA A 15 4.88 -0.21 -8.48
CA ALA A 15 6.23 -0.27 -7.96
C ALA A 15 6.87 -1.63 -8.21
N ALA A 16 8.16 -1.77 -7.87
CA ALA A 16 8.80 -3.07 -7.80
C ALA A 16 8.03 -3.98 -6.83
N GLY A 17 7.95 -5.28 -7.15
CA GLY A 17 7.16 -6.26 -6.38
C GLY A 17 7.44 -6.21 -4.88
N TRP A 18 8.71 -6.18 -4.48
CA TRP A 18 9.08 -6.09 -3.06
C TRP A 18 8.51 -4.85 -2.34
N LEU A 19 8.41 -3.70 -3.03
CA LEU A 19 7.88 -2.48 -2.43
C LEU A 19 6.35 -2.53 -2.39
N PHE A 20 5.73 -3.15 -3.39
CA PHE A 20 4.31 -3.48 -3.34
C PHE A 20 4.01 -4.40 -2.15
N ASP A 21 4.72 -5.52 -2.01
CA ASP A 21 4.52 -6.49 -0.93
C ASP A 21 4.66 -5.80 0.43
N TRP A 22 5.76 -5.07 0.64
CA TRP A 22 5.97 -4.30 1.86
C TRP A 22 4.83 -3.30 2.12
N THR A 23 4.38 -2.57 1.09
CA THR A 23 3.29 -1.59 1.24
C THR A 23 1.98 -2.27 1.65
N VAL A 24 1.63 -3.38 1.01
CA VAL A 24 0.39 -4.12 1.31
C VAL A 24 0.44 -4.73 2.71
N GLU A 25 1.55 -5.36 3.09
CA GLU A 25 1.73 -5.89 4.44
C GLU A 25 1.56 -4.81 5.51
N LYS A 26 2.20 -3.65 5.34
CA LYS A 26 2.08 -2.54 6.29
C LYS A 26 0.68 -1.95 6.36
N LEU A 27 -0.07 -1.95 5.27
CA LEU A 27 -1.46 -1.49 5.26
C LEU A 27 -2.44 -2.53 5.83
N ALA A 28 -2.06 -3.80 5.87
CA ALA A 28 -2.82 -4.87 6.52
C ALA A 28 -2.54 -4.98 8.02
N GLU A 29 -1.31 -4.69 8.46
CA GLU A 29 -0.91 -4.70 9.88
C GLU A 29 -1.88 -3.83 10.70
N GLU A 30 -2.53 -4.35 11.74
CA GLU A 30 -3.43 -3.58 12.61
C GLU A 30 -4.72 -3.07 11.95
N LEU A 31 -5.06 -3.54 10.74
CA LEU A 31 -6.36 -3.27 10.14
C LEU A 31 -7.47 -3.90 11.02
N PRO A 32 -8.47 -3.13 11.49
CA PRO A 32 -9.52 -3.66 12.37
C PRO A 32 -10.37 -4.76 11.73
N ASP A 33 -10.50 -4.73 10.41
CA ASP A 33 -11.21 -5.74 9.63
C ASP A 33 -10.27 -6.92 9.34
N ALA A 34 -10.38 -7.98 10.14
CA ALA A 34 -9.53 -9.15 10.04
C ALA A 34 -9.72 -9.93 8.72
N ALA A 35 -10.90 -9.85 8.10
CA ALA A 35 -11.14 -10.51 6.81
C ALA A 35 -10.40 -9.76 5.70
N ALA A 36 -10.56 -8.43 5.64
CA ALA A 36 -9.84 -7.60 4.69
C ALA A 36 -8.31 -7.69 4.88
N ALA A 37 -7.83 -7.77 6.12
CA ALA A 37 -6.42 -7.98 6.42
C ALA A 37 -5.94 -9.34 5.87
N GLY A 38 -6.74 -10.40 6.06
CA GLY A 38 -6.47 -11.73 5.52
C GLY A 38 -6.35 -11.74 3.99
N ASP A 39 -7.30 -11.10 3.30
CA ASP A 39 -7.29 -10.99 1.83
C ASP A 39 -6.04 -10.24 1.33
N MET A 40 -5.63 -9.17 2.03
CA MET A 40 -4.41 -8.42 1.71
C MET A 40 -3.14 -9.25 1.94
N HIS A 41 -3.11 -10.08 2.99
CA HIS A 41 -2.00 -11.01 3.20
C HIS A 41 -1.95 -12.09 2.11
N GLU A 42 -3.10 -12.64 1.70
CA GLU A 42 -3.15 -13.62 0.61
C GLU A 42 -2.63 -13.04 -0.71
N ILE A 43 -2.92 -11.77 -1.02
CA ILE A 43 -2.37 -11.08 -2.20
C ILE A 43 -0.82 -11.14 -2.22
N VAL A 44 -0.19 -10.96 -1.07
CA VAL A 44 1.26 -10.98 -0.92
C VAL A 44 1.79 -12.42 -0.96
N GLU A 45 1.20 -13.33 -0.18
CA GLU A 45 1.62 -14.73 -0.10
C GLU A 45 1.50 -15.46 -1.44
N ALA A 46 0.41 -15.20 -2.19
CA ALA A 46 0.19 -15.75 -3.52
C ALA A 46 0.88 -14.96 -4.64
N ASN A 47 1.60 -13.88 -4.31
CA ASN A 47 2.31 -13.01 -5.25
C ASN A 47 1.41 -12.54 -6.41
N LEU A 48 0.20 -12.09 -6.08
CA LEU A 48 -0.81 -11.67 -7.08
C LEU A 48 -0.43 -10.35 -7.76
N GLY A 49 0.31 -9.48 -7.06
CA GLY A 49 0.80 -8.21 -7.59
C GLY A 49 -0.29 -7.18 -7.88
N TRP A 50 -1.49 -7.35 -7.34
CA TRP A 50 -2.61 -6.44 -7.53
C TRP A 50 -3.44 -6.29 -6.26
N LEU A 51 -3.70 -5.04 -5.85
CA LEU A 51 -4.66 -4.69 -4.80
C LEU A 51 -5.58 -3.57 -5.31
N GLY A 52 -6.89 -3.83 -5.35
CA GLY A 52 -7.90 -2.81 -5.61
C GLY A 52 -8.48 -2.28 -4.31
N LEU A 53 -8.36 -0.98 -4.04
CA LEU A 53 -8.96 -0.40 -2.82
C LEU A 53 -10.49 -0.36 -2.89
N ASP A 54 -11.07 -0.30 -4.09
CA ASP A 54 -12.52 -0.35 -4.29
C ASP A 54 -13.11 -1.76 -4.07
N ASP A 55 -12.28 -2.79 -4.04
CA ASP A 55 -12.69 -4.17 -3.76
C ASP A 55 -12.79 -4.45 -2.24
N LEU A 56 -12.23 -3.55 -1.41
CA LEU A 56 -12.27 -3.67 0.05
C LEU A 56 -13.64 -3.23 0.61
N PRO A 57 -14.09 -3.83 1.72
CA PRO A 57 -15.22 -3.31 2.48
C PRO A 57 -15.04 -1.82 2.83
N ALA A 58 -16.12 -1.03 2.79
CA ALA A 58 -16.03 0.43 2.93
C ALA A 58 -15.25 0.91 4.17
N GLY A 59 -15.40 0.23 5.31
CA GLY A 59 -14.65 0.53 6.53
C GLY A 59 -13.16 0.23 6.40
N ALA A 60 -12.80 -0.92 5.83
CA ALA A 60 -11.42 -1.29 5.55
C ALA A 60 -10.77 -0.35 4.53
N ARG A 61 -11.48 -0.01 3.44
CA ARG A 61 -11.05 0.96 2.43
C ARG A 61 -10.74 2.32 3.05
N ALA A 62 -11.65 2.84 3.87
CA ALA A 62 -11.46 4.13 4.54
C ALA A 62 -10.22 4.11 5.45
N GLU A 63 -10.00 3.03 6.19
CA GLU A 63 -8.86 2.89 7.07
C GLU A 63 -7.54 2.74 6.29
N VAL A 64 -7.51 1.93 5.23
CA VAL A 64 -6.34 1.82 4.35
C VAL A 64 -5.99 3.18 3.73
N LEU A 65 -6.99 3.92 3.22
CA LEU A 65 -6.78 5.26 2.68
C LEU A 65 -6.24 6.24 3.74
N ARG A 66 -6.76 6.19 4.97
CA ARG A 66 -6.24 7.00 6.08
C ARG A 66 -4.77 6.69 6.33
N ARG A 67 -4.41 5.41 6.44
CA ARG A 67 -3.05 4.97 6.75
C ARG A 67 -2.04 5.27 5.65
N ILE A 68 -2.44 5.13 4.38
CA ILE A 68 -1.64 5.58 3.24
C ILE A 68 -1.24 7.05 3.46
N ARG A 69 -2.22 7.92 3.76
CA ARG A 69 -2.01 9.37 3.90
C ARG A 69 -1.20 9.76 5.13
N THR A 70 -1.39 9.08 6.26
CA THR A 70 -0.87 9.55 7.56
C THR A 70 0.34 8.81 8.07
N GLU A 71 0.54 7.53 7.70
CA GLU A 71 1.50 6.65 8.38
C GLU A 71 2.56 6.07 7.44
N LEU A 72 2.23 5.84 6.16
CA LEU A 72 3.01 4.98 5.28
C LEU A 72 4.46 5.45 5.08
N VAL A 73 4.67 6.75 4.84
CA VAL A 73 6.02 7.31 4.64
C VAL A 73 6.83 7.28 5.94
N GLU A 74 6.19 7.60 7.07
CA GLU A 74 6.86 7.58 8.37
C GLU A 74 7.29 6.15 8.75
N ARG A 75 6.43 5.15 8.50
CA ARG A 75 6.80 3.73 8.67
C ARG A 75 7.97 3.36 7.77
N ALA A 76 7.95 3.77 6.50
CA ALA A 76 9.05 3.48 5.58
C ALA A 76 10.39 4.11 6.02
N GLU A 77 10.36 5.33 6.54
CA GLU A 77 11.54 6.01 7.08
C GLU A 77 12.10 5.31 8.32
N ARG A 78 11.27 4.63 9.12
CA ARG A 78 11.73 3.88 10.30
C ARG A 78 12.18 2.46 10.00
N GLU A 79 11.46 1.77 9.12
CA GLU A 79 11.53 0.31 9.02
C GLU A 79 12.31 -0.17 7.80
N LEU A 80 12.40 0.63 6.72
CA LEU A 80 13.22 0.25 5.58
C LEU A 80 14.70 0.32 5.94
N PRO A 81 15.49 -0.76 5.68
CA PRO A 81 16.92 -0.75 5.92
C PRO A 81 17.64 0.38 5.15
N ASP A 82 18.69 0.93 5.76
CA ASP A 82 19.56 1.92 5.09
C ASP A 82 20.27 1.33 3.85
N THR A 83 20.33 0.00 3.75
CA THR A 83 20.92 -0.74 2.63
C THR A 83 19.99 -0.85 1.42
N VAL A 84 18.73 -0.41 1.52
CA VAL A 84 17.79 -0.38 0.40
C VAL A 84 18.38 0.49 -0.73
N PRO A 85 18.60 -0.06 -1.93
CA PRO A 85 19.07 0.72 -3.07
C PRO A 85 18.06 1.83 -3.40
N ASP A 86 18.57 3.04 -3.64
CA ASP A 86 17.77 4.22 -3.96
C ASP A 86 16.60 4.47 -2.98
N ARG A 87 16.88 4.38 -1.68
CA ARG A 87 15.90 4.71 -0.63
C ARG A 87 15.19 6.06 -0.83
N PRO A 88 15.86 7.15 -1.29
CA PRO A 88 15.15 8.39 -1.63
C PRO A 88 14.10 8.22 -2.75
N GLY A 89 14.41 7.42 -3.78
CA GLY A 89 13.45 7.05 -4.83
C GLY A 89 12.26 6.25 -4.29
N VAL A 90 12.52 5.29 -3.39
CA VAL A 90 11.48 4.52 -2.69
C VAL A 90 10.52 5.41 -1.92
N LEU A 91 11.04 6.34 -1.11
CA LEU A 91 10.20 7.29 -0.37
C LEU A 91 9.43 8.23 -1.32
N THR A 92 10.00 8.55 -2.48
CA THR A 92 9.32 9.35 -3.51
C THR A 92 8.12 8.58 -4.10
N LEU A 93 8.27 7.29 -4.38
CA LEU A 93 7.18 6.43 -4.83
C LEU A 93 6.07 6.31 -3.78
N LEU A 94 6.40 6.18 -2.50
CA LEU A 94 5.38 6.14 -1.44
C LEU A 94 4.63 7.47 -1.32
N ARG A 95 5.33 8.60 -1.49
CA ARG A 95 4.68 9.93 -1.56
C ARG A 95 3.80 10.09 -2.79
N GLU A 96 4.12 9.43 -3.90
CA GLU A 96 3.23 9.38 -5.06
C GLU A 96 1.94 8.63 -4.76
N LEU A 97 2.01 7.49 -4.07
CA LEU A 97 0.82 6.77 -3.62
C LEU A 97 -0.09 7.67 -2.77
N ILE A 98 0.48 8.46 -1.85
CA ILE A 98 -0.29 9.45 -1.06
C ILE A 98 -1.05 10.40 -1.98
N ARG A 99 -0.37 11.01 -2.96
CA ARG A 99 -0.98 11.98 -3.90
C ARG A 99 -2.14 11.37 -4.69
N LEU A 100 -2.04 10.08 -5.04
CA LEU A 100 -3.12 9.40 -5.77
C LEU A 100 -4.40 9.28 -4.93
N THR A 101 -4.27 9.26 -3.60
CA THR A 101 -5.43 9.27 -2.68
C THR A 101 -6.07 10.65 -2.51
N ASP A 102 -5.48 11.73 -3.01
CA ASP A 102 -6.01 13.09 -2.82
C ASP A 102 -7.38 13.25 -3.48
N GLY A 103 -8.38 13.70 -2.72
CA GLY A 103 -9.75 13.85 -3.21
C GLY A 103 -10.55 12.55 -3.35
N VAL A 104 -10.01 11.41 -2.88
CA VAL A 104 -10.76 10.16 -2.74
C VAL A 104 -11.46 10.16 -1.39
N VAL A 105 -12.79 10.10 -1.40
CA VAL A 105 -13.65 10.05 -0.19
C VAL A 105 -14.01 8.61 0.14
#